data_AF-A0A7S2DNL5-F1
#
_entry.id   AF-A0A7S2DNL5-F1
#
_cell.length_a   1.000
_cell.length_b   1.000
_cell.length_c   1.000
_cell.angle_alpha   90.00
_cell.angle_beta   90.00
_cell.angle_gamma   90.00
#
_symmetry.space_group_name_H-M   'P 1'
#
loop_
_entity.id
_entity.type
_entity.pdbx_description
1 polymer ?
#
loop_
_entity_poly.entity_id
_entity_poly.type
_entity_poly.pdbx_seq_one_letter_code
_entity_poly.pdbx_strand_id
1 'polypeptide(L)'
;TLRQECDFPLAALPVGYRCTHERPTMQEMSAKGMTYSDLDCHTTTRYDWEAFTKECMSLNVQYIGTCCGAGPHHVRAIAMALGRMPPAAQVAPALDKHFVFGSQEVLNATGNSTGSFTHKCGSQCGDATA
;
A
#
# COMPACT_ATOMS: atom_id res chain seq x y z
N THR A 1 4.09 24.06 10.05
CA THR A 1 4.33 22.82 9.27
C THR A 1 5.81 22.75 8.94
N LEU A 2 6.41 21.56 8.78
CA LEU A 2 7.83 21.40 8.42
C LEU A 2 8.28 22.32 7.27
N ARG A 3 7.41 22.57 6.29
CA ARG A 3 7.67 23.50 5.18
C ARG A 3 7.88 24.97 5.60
N GLN A 4 7.32 25.43 6.71
CA GLN A 4 7.52 26.81 7.18
C GLN A 4 8.94 27.06 7.72
N GLU A 5 9.68 25.98 8.03
CA GLU A 5 11.01 26.05 8.62
C GLU A 5 12.13 25.78 7.60
N CYS A 6 11.78 25.42 6.35
CA CYS A 6 12.74 25.06 5.31
C CYS A 6 12.43 25.82 4.02
N ASP A 7 13.42 26.41 3.36
CA ASP A 7 13.26 27.11 2.07
C ASP A 7 13.51 26.20 0.85
N PHE A 8 14.24 25.09 1.03
CA PHE A 8 14.54 24.10 0.00
C PHE A 8 13.44 23.04 -0.23
N PRO A 9 13.44 22.33 -1.37
CA PRO A 9 12.49 21.22 -1.63
C PRO A 9 12.71 20.03 -0.71
N LEU A 10 11.61 19.46 -0.21
CA LEU A 10 11.62 18.26 0.63
C LEU A 10 11.48 16.99 -0.22
N ALA A 11 12.21 15.95 0.18
CA ALA A 11 12.16 14.63 -0.43
C ALA A 11 11.91 13.55 0.64
N ALA A 12 11.07 12.56 0.32
CA ALA A 12 10.78 11.41 1.18
C ALA A 12 10.90 10.11 0.39
N LEU A 13 11.82 9.23 0.81
CA LEU A 13 12.14 7.96 0.15
C LEU A 13 12.29 6.84 1.20
N PRO A 14 11.18 6.34 1.77
CA PRO A 14 11.23 5.31 2.81
C PRO A 14 11.58 3.93 2.24
N VAL A 15 11.97 3.01 3.12
CA VAL A 15 12.08 1.58 2.81
C VAL A 15 10.69 0.95 2.75
N GLY A 16 10.54 -0.08 1.91
CA GLY A 16 9.29 -0.84 1.73
C GLY A 16 9.07 -1.92 2.79
N TYR A 17 9.51 -1.68 4.02
CA TYR A 17 9.37 -2.62 5.13
C TYR A 17 8.81 -1.93 6.37
N ARG A 18 8.01 -2.64 7.17
CA ARG A 18 7.33 -2.14 8.36
C ARG A 18 8.26 -2.02 9.56
N CYS A 19 9.17 -1.05 9.53
CA CYS A 19 9.93 -0.63 10.70
C CYS A 19 8.99 -0.08 11.79
N THR A 20 9.34 -0.28 13.06
CA THR A 20 8.61 0.24 14.23
C THR A 20 9.53 1.08 15.11
N HIS A 21 9.01 1.72 16.16
CA HIS A 21 9.87 2.43 17.11
C HIS A 21 10.84 1.50 17.84
N GLU A 22 10.45 0.24 18.08
CA GLU A 22 11.27 -0.78 18.72
C GLU A 22 12.28 -1.41 17.74
N ARG A 23 11.99 -1.39 16.44
CA ARG A 23 12.86 -1.87 15.35
C ARG A 23 12.91 -0.82 14.23
N PRO A 24 13.62 0.30 14.43
CA PRO A 24 13.57 1.46 13.54
C PRO A 24 14.25 1.23 12.19
N THR A 25 15.10 0.23 12.06
CA THR A 25 15.88 -0.02 10.83
C THR A 25 15.49 -1.33 10.16
N MET A 26 15.68 -1.42 8.84
CA MET A 26 15.40 -2.66 8.12
C MET A 26 16.34 -3.81 8.51
N GLN A 27 17.53 -3.47 9.00
CA GLN A 27 18.57 -4.40 9.48
C GLN A 27 18.11 -5.17 10.73
N GLU A 28 17.38 -4.51 11.63
CA GLU A 28 16.89 -5.11 12.88
C GLU A 28 15.71 -6.06 12.68
N MET A 29 15.12 -6.08 11.48
CA MET A 29 14.06 -7.04 11.15
C MET A 29 14.61 -8.39 10.71
N SER A 30 15.85 -8.44 10.23
CA SER A 30 16.49 -9.69 9.83
C SER A 30 16.85 -10.55 11.04
N ALA A 31 16.67 -11.85 10.90
CA ALA A 31 17.22 -12.83 11.83
C ALA A 31 18.76 -12.77 11.80
N LYS A 32 19.36 -13.17 12.92
CA LYS A 32 20.82 -13.22 13.04
C LYS A 32 21.43 -14.11 11.94
N GLY A 33 22.29 -13.52 11.11
CA GLY A 33 22.95 -14.22 10.00
C GLY A 33 22.20 -14.18 8.67
N MET A 34 21.02 -13.55 8.62
CA MET A 34 20.15 -13.45 7.44
C MET A 34 20.01 -12.01 6.93
N THR A 35 20.97 -11.14 7.24
CA THR A 35 20.87 -9.70 6.95
C THR A 35 20.41 -9.44 5.51
N TYR A 36 19.24 -8.83 5.38
CA TYR A 36 18.55 -8.47 4.13
C TYR A 36 17.97 -9.61 3.29
N SER A 37 18.13 -10.88 3.66
CA SER A 37 17.67 -12.03 2.86
C SER A 37 16.34 -12.64 3.34
N ASP A 38 15.78 -12.17 4.45
CA ASP A 38 14.60 -12.73 5.11
C ASP A 38 13.52 -11.68 5.42
N LEU A 39 13.46 -10.61 4.62
CA LEU A 39 12.59 -9.47 4.88
C LEU A 39 11.18 -9.59 4.26
N ASP A 40 10.87 -10.69 3.57
CA ASP A 40 9.61 -10.86 2.84
C ASP A 40 8.37 -10.68 3.73
N CYS A 41 8.41 -11.20 4.95
CA CYS A 41 7.32 -11.09 5.93
C CYS A 41 7.13 -9.67 6.49
N HIS A 42 8.09 -8.77 6.25
CA HIS A 42 8.07 -7.40 6.74
C HIS A 42 7.66 -6.37 5.68
N THR A 43 7.39 -6.81 4.45
CA THR A 43 7.06 -5.92 3.33
C THR A 43 5.77 -5.12 3.55
N THR A 44 5.82 -3.82 3.24
CA THR A 44 4.64 -2.94 3.19
C THR A 44 3.72 -3.33 2.04
N THR A 45 2.45 -2.96 2.12
CA THR A 45 1.46 -3.11 1.05
C THR A 45 1.33 -1.82 0.24
N ARG A 46 0.72 -1.92 -0.95
CA ARG A 46 0.32 -0.76 -1.77
C ARG A 46 -0.49 0.30 -1.02
N TYR A 47 -1.31 -0.10 -0.05
CA TYR A 47 -2.17 0.79 0.71
C TYR A 47 -1.37 1.60 1.74
N ASP A 48 -0.32 1.00 2.31
CA ASP A 48 0.65 1.69 3.17
C ASP A 48 1.32 2.85 2.39
N TRP A 49 1.68 2.61 1.12
CA TRP A 49 2.28 3.63 0.25
C TRP A 49 1.31 4.74 -0.19
N GLU A 50 0.03 4.41 -0.38
CA GLU A 50 -1.02 5.40 -0.64
C GLU A 50 -1.22 6.33 0.57
N ALA A 51 -1.34 5.75 1.77
CA ALA A 51 -1.46 6.50 3.02
C ALA A 51 -0.24 7.41 3.24
N PHE A 52 0.96 6.87 3.12
CA PHE A 52 2.21 7.63 3.18
C PHE A 52 2.24 8.80 2.18
N THR A 53 1.75 8.58 0.96
CA THR A 53 1.71 9.63 -0.06
C THR A 53 0.74 10.76 0.34
N LYS A 54 -0.44 10.41 0.87
CA LYS A 54 -1.42 11.40 1.38
C LYS A 54 -0.84 12.20 2.54
N GLU A 55 -0.10 11.58 3.44
CA GLU A 55 0.63 12.27 4.52
C GLU A 55 1.69 13.23 3.96
N CYS A 56 2.50 12.78 3.00
CA CYS A 56 3.49 13.62 2.33
C CYS A 56 2.86 14.84 1.65
N MET A 57 1.69 14.68 1.02
CA MET A 57 0.95 15.79 0.43
C MET A 57 0.49 16.79 1.49
N SER A 58 0.00 16.32 2.65
CA SER A 58 -0.37 17.19 3.77
C SER A 58 0.81 17.99 4.33
N LEU A 59 2.02 17.43 4.23
CA LEU A 59 3.28 18.05 4.63
C LEU A 59 3.94 18.89 3.53
N ASN A 60 3.35 18.94 2.33
CA ASN A 60 3.88 19.61 1.15
C ASN A 60 5.30 19.13 0.76
N VAL A 61 5.49 17.82 0.65
CA VAL A 61 6.71 17.19 0.13
C VAL A 61 6.70 17.22 -1.41
N GLN A 62 7.80 17.68 -2.04
CA GLN A 62 7.88 17.86 -3.49
C GLN A 62 8.36 16.61 -4.23
N TYR A 63 9.17 15.78 -3.58
CA TYR A 63 9.71 14.56 -4.16
C TYR A 63 9.37 13.35 -3.30
N ILE A 64 8.49 12.49 -3.81
CA ILE A 64 8.11 11.25 -3.15
C ILE A 64 8.64 10.10 -3.97
N GLY A 65 9.53 9.32 -3.38
CA GLY A 65 10.18 8.18 -4.02
C GLY A 65 10.17 6.96 -3.12
N THR A 66 11.06 6.02 -3.40
CA THR A 66 11.15 4.74 -2.70
C THR A 66 12.61 4.35 -2.48
N CYS A 67 12.88 3.53 -1.47
CA CYS A 67 14.19 2.93 -1.21
C CYS A 67 14.10 1.39 -1.29
N CYS A 68 14.93 0.67 -0.54
CA CYS A 68 14.98 -0.80 -0.50
C CYS A 68 13.61 -1.42 -0.17
N GLY A 69 13.32 -2.59 -0.74
CA GLY A 69 12.08 -3.34 -0.50
C GLY A 69 10.86 -2.83 -1.26
N ALA A 70 10.95 -1.72 -1.97
CA ALA A 70 9.85 -1.25 -2.79
C ALA A 70 9.76 -1.97 -4.14
N GLY A 71 8.55 -2.41 -4.52
CA GLY A 71 8.27 -2.98 -5.84
C GLY A 71 7.57 -2.01 -6.78
N PRO A 72 7.44 -2.34 -8.08
CA PRO A 72 6.76 -1.48 -9.08
C PRO A 72 5.32 -1.09 -8.69
N HIS A 73 4.63 -1.96 -7.96
CA HIS A 73 3.27 -1.71 -7.50
C HIS A 73 3.19 -0.63 -6.40
N HIS A 74 4.27 -0.39 -5.64
CA HIS A 74 4.37 0.71 -4.67
C HIS A 74 4.54 2.05 -5.38
N VAL A 75 5.43 2.12 -6.39
CA VAL A 75 5.61 3.31 -7.22
C VAL A 75 4.31 3.68 -7.94
N ARG A 76 3.59 2.68 -8.45
CA ARG A 76 2.25 2.89 -9.00
C ARG A 76 1.28 3.45 -7.96
N ALA A 77 1.25 2.90 -6.74
CA ALA A 77 0.37 3.38 -5.68
C ALA A 77 0.64 4.85 -5.33
N ILE A 78 1.92 5.24 -5.21
CA ILE A 78 2.32 6.65 -5.05
C ILE A 78 1.76 7.51 -6.20
N ALA A 79 2.00 7.09 -7.45
CA ALA A 79 1.54 7.86 -8.62
C ALA A 79 0.00 8.02 -8.64
N MET A 80 -0.73 6.95 -8.35
CA MET A 80 -2.20 6.98 -8.28
C MET A 80 -2.71 7.85 -7.13
N ALA A 81 -2.07 7.79 -5.96
CA ALA A 81 -2.39 8.65 -4.80
C ALA A 81 -2.18 10.14 -5.09
N LEU A 82 -1.19 10.47 -5.93
CA LEU A 82 -0.97 11.82 -6.47
C LEU A 82 -1.98 12.24 -7.55
N GLY A 83 -3.01 11.44 -7.83
CA GLY A 83 -4.02 11.69 -8.85
C GLY A 83 -3.53 11.43 -10.29
N ARG A 84 -2.41 10.72 -10.47
CA ARG A 84 -1.89 10.36 -11.80
C ARG A 84 -2.44 9.01 -12.25
N MET A 85 -2.54 8.82 -13.56
CA MET A 85 -2.90 7.52 -14.17
C MET A 85 -1.72 6.97 -14.97
N PRO A 86 -0.72 6.33 -14.32
CA PRO A 86 0.40 5.72 -15.05
C PRO A 86 -0.09 4.54 -15.91
N PRO A 87 0.64 4.13 -16.97
CA PRO A 87 0.27 2.96 -17.78
C PRO A 87 -0.01 1.69 -16.95
N ALA A 88 0.75 1.49 -15.87
CA ALA A 88 0.59 0.37 -14.95
C ALA A 88 -0.71 0.41 -14.11
N ALA A 89 -1.48 1.51 -14.13
CA ALA A 89 -2.77 1.62 -13.47
C ALA A 89 -3.81 0.67 -14.06
N GLN A 90 -3.68 0.31 -15.35
CA GLN A 90 -4.57 -0.65 -16.01
C GLN A 90 -4.54 -2.05 -15.39
N VAL A 91 -3.43 -2.39 -14.71
CA VAL A 91 -3.24 -3.66 -14.00
C VAL A 91 -3.29 -3.48 -12.47
N ALA A 92 -3.96 -2.41 -12.00
CA ALA A 92 -4.31 -2.28 -10.59
C ALA A 92 -5.41 -3.32 -10.23
N PRO A 93 -5.38 -3.88 -9.01
CA PRO A 93 -6.46 -4.74 -8.55
C PRO A 93 -7.80 -3.99 -8.58
N ALA A 94 -8.83 -4.65 -9.11
CA ALA A 94 -10.19 -4.14 -9.19
C ALA A 94 -11.08 -5.01 -8.29
N LEU A 95 -11.18 -4.65 -7.01
CA LEU A 95 -11.94 -5.45 -6.02
C LEU A 95 -13.42 -5.52 -6.38
N ASP A 96 -13.98 -4.48 -6.98
CA ASP A 96 -15.34 -4.42 -7.53
C ASP A 96 -15.64 -5.55 -8.54
N LYS A 97 -14.61 -6.13 -9.16
CA LYS A 97 -14.72 -7.25 -10.09
C LYS A 97 -14.46 -8.62 -9.45
N HIS A 98 -14.19 -8.67 -8.15
CA HIS A 98 -13.84 -9.90 -7.46
C HIS A 98 -15.06 -10.79 -7.25
N PHE A 99 -14.94 -12.11 -7.48
CA PHE A 99 -16.08 -13.03 -7.37
C PHE A 99 -16.61 -13.23 -5.93
N VAL A 100 -15.82 -12.82 -4.92
CA VAL A 100 -16.20 -12.87 -3.48
C VAL A 100 -16.44 -11.48 -2.89
N PHE A 101 -15.73 -10.48 -3.39
CA PHE A 101 -15.62 -9.14 -2.79
C PHE A 101 -16.01 -8.04 -3.78
N GLY A 102 -16.65 -8.43 -4.89
CA GLY A 102 -17.04 -7.52 -5.96
C GLY A 102 -18.32 -6.78 -5.67
N SER A 103 -18.73 -5.97 -6.64
CA SER A 103 -20.02 -5.30 -6.61
C SER A 103 -21.16 -6.31 -6.51
N GLN A 104 -22.32 -5.87 -6.01
CA GLN A 104 -23.51 -6.73 -5.92
C GLN A 104 -23.89 -7.35 -7.27
N GLU A 105 -23.67 -6.62 -8.37
CA GLU A 105 -23.87 -7.12 -9.73
C GLU A 105 -22.97 -8.34 -10.03
N VAL A 106 -21.67 -8.23 -9.74
CA VAL A 106 -20.70 -9.32 -9.94
C VAL A 106 -21.03 -10.51 -9.05
N LEU A 107 -21.38 -10.27 -7.78
CA LEU A 107 -21.77 -11.33 -6.85
C LEU A 107 -23.04 -12.06 -7.30
N ASN A 108 -24.04 -11.32 -7.80
CA ASN A 108 -25.27 -11.91 -8.35
C ASN A 108 -24.98 -12.72 -9.62
N ALA A 109 -24.20 -12.17 -10.55
CA ALA A 109 -23.85 -12.84 -11.80
C ALA A 109 -23.05 -14.14 -11.59
N THR A 110 -22.21 -14.17 -10.56
CA THR A 110 -21.41 -15.35 -10.20
C THR A 110 -22.13 -16.33 -9.27
N GLY A 111 -23.36 -16.00 -8.83
CA GLY A 111 -24.13 -16.83 -7.89
C GLY A 111 -23.59 -16.84 -6.46
N ASN A 112 -22.72 -15.89 -6.11
CA ASN A 112 -22.06 -15.80 -4.80
C ASN A 112 -22.70 -14.80 -3.85
N SER A 113 -23.83 -14.20 -4.22
CA SER A 113 -24.59 -13.28 -3.35
C SER A 113 -25.13 -13.93 -2.07
N THR A 114 -25.19 -15.26 -2.03
CA THR A 114 -25.63 -16.06 -0.86
C THR A 114 -24.54 -16.99 -0.33
N GLY A 115 -23.30 -16.84 -0.80
CA GLY A 115 -22.20 -17.77 -0.52
C GLY A 115 -21.79 -17.82 0.96
N SER A 116 -21.46 -19.02 1.45
CA SER A 116 -21.02 -19.22 2.85
C SER A 116 -19.68 -18.59 3.20
N PHE A 117 -18.93 -18.09 2.21
CA PHE A 117 -17.57 -17.60 2.41
C PHE A 117 -17.53 -16.29 3.20
N THR A 118 -18.38 -15.31 2.86
CA THR A 118 -18.48 -14.04 3.60
C THR A 118 -19.06 -14.26 5.01
N HIS A 119 -19.98 -15.21 5.17
CA HIS A 119 -20.48 -15.64 6.49
C HIS A 119 -19.39 -16.27 7.37
N LYS A 120 -18.39 -16.95 6.78
CA LYS A 120 -17.26 -17.54 7.51
C LYS A 120 -16.13 -16.54 7.79
N CYS A 121 -15.87 -15.61 6.86
CA CYS A 121 -14.81 -14.60 7.02
C CYS A 121 -15.22 -13.45 7.95
N GLY A 122 -16.52 -13.33 8.28
CA GLY A 122 -17.06 -12.24 9.09
C GLY A 122 -17.22 -10.95 8.29
N SER A 123 -17.96 -9.98 8.84
CA SER A 123 -18.29 -8.72 8.16
C SER A 123 -17.11 -7.76 7.97
N GLN A 124 -15.90 -8.13 8.37
CA GLN A 124 -14.69 -7.31 8.32
C GLN A 124 -13.76 -7.67 7.15
N CYS A 125 -14.09 -8.70 6.38
CA CYS A 125 -13.22 -9.29 5.38
C CYS A 125 -13.61 -8.86 3.97
N GLY A 126 -12.69 -8.17 3.28
CA GLY A 126 -12.75 -7.89 1.84
C GLY A 126 -13.87 -6.96 1.41
N ASP A 127 -14.01 -5.80 2.06
CA ASP A 127 -14.95 -4.78 1.58
C ASP A 127 -14.40 -4.12 0.29
N ALA A 128 -15.25 -4.03 -0.74
CA ALA A 128 -14.91 -3.44 -2.04
C ALA A 128 -14.74 -1.92 -1.98
N THR A 129 -15.09 -1.32 -0.83
CA THR A 129 -15.27 0.12 -0.63
C THR A 129 -14.09 0.83 0.04
N ALA A 130 -12.99 0.10 0.33
CA ALA A 130 -11.75 0.68 0.88
C ALA A 130 -10.86 1.33 -0.20
#